data_AF-V5GR44-F1
#
_entry.id   AF-V5GR44-F1
#
_cell.length_a   1.000
_cell.length_b   1.000
_cell.length_c   1.000
_cell.angle_alpha   90.00
_cell.angle_beta   90.00
_cell.angle_gamma   90.00
#
_symmetry.space_group_name_H-M   'P 1'
#
loop_
_entity.id
_entity.type
_entity.pdbx_description
1 polymer ?
#
loop_
_entity_poly.entity_id
_entity_poly.type
_entity_poly.pdbx_seq_one_letter_code
_entity_poly.pdbx_strand_id
1 'polypeptide(L)'
;AFEFYEETLSNRYPYSCYKQVFVDETHEDYRSYATMSIMSVNLLHSAVIIDQVYNTRRAMAQAIAEQFFGCFISMQNWSDMWLNKGISQYLCGLYCKKSFGNNEYRQWVQSTLLDVVKYEEEFGGIVLDSSQPPAPLPVGGSTPQTTQKTTEEKFYFSIRNL
;
A
#
# COMPACT_ATOMS: atom_id res chain seq x y z
N ALA A 1 10.21 -8.77 -11.97
CA ALA A 1 10.04 -8.23 -10.61
C ALA A 1 11.24 -8.58 -9.73
N PHE A 2 11.56 -9.86 -9.50
CA PHE A 2 12.71 -10.26 -8.66
C PHE A 2 14.03 -9.56 -9.01
N GLU A 3 14.53 -9.73 -10.23
CA GLU A 3 15.78 -9.11 -10.68
C GLU A 3 15.81 -7.59 -10.46
N PHE A 4 14.70 -6.92 -10.82
CA PHE A 4 14.56 -5.48 -10.60
C PHE A 4 14.65 -5.09 -9.13
N TYR A 5 14.00 -5.83 -8.23
CA TYR A 5 14.06 -5.55 -6.80
C TYR A 5 15.42 -5.90 -6.20
N GLU A 6 16.05 -6.99 -6.64
CA GLU A 6 17.40 -7.35 -6.19
C GLU A 6 18.44 -6.28 -6.60
N GLU A 7 18.34 -5.75 -7.82
CA GLU A 7 19.19 -4.65 -8.30
C GLU A 7 18.91 -3.35 -7.55
N THR A 8 17.63 -2.97 -7.43
CA THR A 8 17.22 -1.70 -6.80
C THR A 8 17.57 -1.66 -5.32
N LEU A 9 17.40 -2.77 -4.61
CA LEU A 9 17.70 -2.87 -3.17
C LEU A 9 19.14 -3.30 -2.90
N SER A 10 19.89 -3.70 -3.94
CA SER A 10 21.23 -4.29 -3.82
C SER A 10 21.30 -5.44 -2.83
N ASN A 11 20.21 -6.21 -2.72
CA ASN A 11 20.08 -7.31 -1.79
C ASN A 11 19.33 -8.47 -2.44
N ARG A 12 19.73 -9.70 -2.13
CA ARG A 12 19.11 -10.90 -2.69
C ARG A 12 17.75 -11.15 -2.05
N TYR A 13 16.89 -11.87 -2.77
CA TYR A 13 15.64 -12.34 -2.18
C TYR A 13 15.92 -13.18 -0.93
N PRO A 14 15.24 -12.92 0.20
CA PRO A 14 15.67 -13.43 1.49
C PRO A 14 15.36 -14.89 1.78
N TYR A 15 14.46 -15.46 1.00
CA TYR A 15 14.07 -16.84 1.17
C TYR A 15 14.69 -17.72 0.09
N SER A 16 14.82 -19.01 0.38
CA SER A 16 15.37 -19.98 -0.55
C SER A 16 14.45 -20.27 -1.73
N CYS A 17 13.15 -20.04 -1.59
CA CYS A 17 12.16 -20.29 -2.65
C CYS A 17 11.01 -19.29 -2.59
N TYR A 18 10.34 -19.14 -3.74
CA TYR A 18 9.10 -18.40 -3.90
C TYR A 18 8.03 -19.34 -4.44
N LYS A 19 6.89 -19.39 -3.75
CA LYS A 19 5.71 -20.17 -4.15
C LYS A 19 4.56 -19.23 -4.50
N GLN A 20 3.89 -19.49 -5.61
CA GLN A 20 2.73 -18.72 -6.04
C GLN A 20 1.57 -19.68 -6.26
N VAL A 21 0.46 -19.43 -5.58
CA VAL A 21 -0.72 -20.28 -5.63
C VAL A 21 -1.92 -19.45 -6.02
N PHE A 22 -2.65 -19.95 -7.02
CA PHE A 22 -3.90 -19.36 -7.47
C PHE A 22 -5.05 -20.15 -6.84
N VAL A 23 -5.94 -19.44 -6.14
CA VAL A 23 -7.07 -20.03 -5.43
C VAL A 23 -8.34 -19.33 -5.91
N ASP A 24 -9.40 -20.11 -6.10
CA ASP A 24 -10.72 -19.58 -6.43
C ASP A 24 -11.41 -19.07 -5.15
N GLU A 25 -12.32 -18.11 -5.28
CA GLU A 25 -13.06 -17.51 -4.14
C GLU A 25 -12.18 -16.84 -3.06
N THR A 26 -11.12 -16.12 -3.45
CA THR A 26 -10.34 -15.31 -2.50
C THR A 26 -11.05 -14.00 -2.15
N HIS A 27 -11.01 -13.59 -0.88
CA HIS A 27 -11.58 -12.30 -0.43
C HIS A 27 -10.88 -11.09 -1.07
N GLU A 28 -9.58 -11.24 -1.38
CA GLU A 28 -8.77 -10.22 -2.04
C GLU A 28 -8.06 -10.80 -3.26
N ASP A 29 -7.70 -9.94 -4.19
CA ASP A 29 -7.03 -10.33 -5.43
C ASP A 29 -5.66 -10.95 -5.19
N TYR A 30 -4.94 -10.47 -4.18
CA TYR A 30 -3.66 -11.02 -3.76
C TYR A 30 -3.43 -10.81 -2.26
N ARG A 31 -2.76 -11.78 -1.63
CA ARG A 31 -2.19 -11.66 -0.29
C ARG A 31 -0.81 -12.28 -0.25
N SER A 32 0.12 -11.52 0.32
CA SER A 32 1.51 -11.90 0.47
C SER A 32 1.77 -12.53 1.84
N TYR A 33 2.46 -13.67 1.85
CA TYR A 33 2.92 -14.38 3.04
C TYR A 33 4.42 -14.68 2.94
N ALA A 34 5.02 -15.15 4.03
CA ALA A 34 6.42 -15.57 4.03
C ALA A 34 6.64 -16.71 3.01
N THR A 35 7.53 -16.51 2.04
CA THR A 35 7.86 -17.45 0.94
C THR A 35 6.74 -17.77 -0.06
N MET A 36 5.51 -17.32 0.18
CA MET A 36 4.34 -17.72 -0.57
C MET A 36 3.39 -16.55 -0.84
N SER A 37 2.86 -16.45 -2.06
CA SER A 37 1.81 -15.50 -2.43
C SER A 37 0.57 -16.25 -2.85
N ILE A 38 -0.56 -15.92 -2.22
CA ILE A 38 -1.89 -16.44 -2.59
C ILE A 38 -2.58 -15.37 -3.43
N MET A 39 -3.10 -15.76 -4.59
CA MET A 39 -3.73 -14.84 -5.54
C MET A 39 -5.02 -15.42 -6.10
N SER A 40 -5.91 -14.57 -6.54
CA SER A 40 -7.17 -14.98 -7.16
C SER A 40 -6.95 -15.61 -8.54
N VAL A 41 -7.71 -16.65 -8.86
CA VAL A 41 -7.77 -17.24 -10.22
C VAL A 41 -8.20 -16.20 -11.28
N ASN A 42 -8.91 -15.13 -10.89
CA ASN A 42 -9.34 -14.05 -11.80
C ASN A 42 -8.17 -13.29 -12.46
N LEU A 43 -6.96 -13.40 -11.91
CA LEU A 43 -5.76 -12.80 -12.49
C LEU A 43 -5.18 -13.67 -13.63
N LEU A 44 -5.52 -14.96 -13.70
CA LEU A 44 -5.07 -15.83 -14.78
C LEU A 44 -5.81 -15.46 -16.08
N HIS A 45 -5.02 -15.19 -17.12
CA HIS A 45 -5.55 -14.81 -18.42
C HIS A 45 -4.72 -15.44 -19.55
N SER A 46 -5.37 -15.67 -20.69
CA SER A 46 -4.70 -16.09 -21.91
C SER A 46 -3.92 -14.92 -22.54
N ALA A 47 -2.88 -15.23 -23.30
CA ALA A 47 -2.05 -14.24 -23.99
C ALA A 47 -2.81 -13.35 -24.99
N VAL A 48 -4.03 -13.73 -25.38
CA VAL A 48 -4.90 -12.94 -26.27
C VAL A 48 -5.48 -11.72 -25.54
N ILE A 49 -5.62 -11.77 -24.21
CA ILE A 49 -6.23 -10.70 -23.41
C ILE A 49 -5.13 -9.77 -22.92
N ILE A 50 -4.84 -8.73 -23.71
CA ILE A 50 -3.73 -7.80 -23.45
C ILE A 50 -4.00 -6.84 -22.28
N ASP A 51 -5.26 -6.46 -22.05
CA ASP A 51 -5.58 -5.43 -21.04
C ASP A 51 -5.35 -5.93 -19.60
N GLN A 52 -5.60 -7.22 -19.37
CA GLN A 52 -5.42 -7.86 -18.05
C GLN A 52 -3.95 -8.02 -17.65
N VAL A 53 -3.02 -7.86 -18.60
CA VAL A 53 -1.57 -7.97 -18.37
C VAL A 53 -1.10 -6.95 -17.34
N TYR A 54 -1.60 -5.71 -17.41
CA TYR A 54 -1.20 -4.64 -16.49
C TYR A 54 -1.64 -4.94 -15.06
N ASN A 55 -2.91 -5.31 -14.87
CA ASN A 55 -3.47 -5.62 -13.56
C ASN A 55 -2.77 -6.81 -12.91
N THR A 56 -2.62 -7.90 -13.66
CA THR A 56 -1.99 -9.14 -13.16
C THR A 56 -0.54 -8.91 -12.79
N ARG A 57 0.25 -8.28 -13.66
CA ARG A 57 1.68 -8.06 -13.41
C ARG A 57 1.90 -7.07 -12.26
N ARG A 58 1.05 -6.06 -12.11
CA ARG A 58 1.07 -5.16 -10.96
C ARG A 58 0.79 -5.91 -9.66
N ALA A 59 -0.27 -6.72 -9.61
CA ALA A 59 -0.59 -7.54 -8.43
C ALA A 59 0.55 -8.49 -8.06
N MET A 60 1.16 -9.16 -9.04
CA MET A 60 2.32 -10.03 -8.81
C MET A 60 3.55 -9.27 -8.30
N ALA A 61 3.84 -8.10 -8.87
CA ALA A 61 4.94 -7.24 -8.43
C ALA A 61 4.73 -6.74 -7.00
N GLN A 62 3.51 -6.30 -6.69
CA GLN A 62 3.11 -5.87 -5.36
C GLN A 62 3.24 -7.00 -4.33
N ALA A 63 2.79 -8.22 -4.65
CA ALA A 63 2.93 -9.36 -3.75
C ALA A 63 4.40 -9.64 -3.40
N ILE A 64 5.31 -9.56 -4.39
CA ILE A 64 6.75 -9.74 -4.17
C ILE A 64 7.33 -8.58 -3.34
N ALA A 65 6.98 -7.34 -3.66
CA ALA A 65 7.43 -6.16 -2.90
C ALA A 65 7.01 -6.24 -1.43
N GLU A 66 5.80 -6.73 -1.16
CA GLU A 66 5.32 -7.01 0.19
C GLU A 66 6.09 -8.13 0.89
N GLN A 67 6.65 -9.12 0.19
CA GLN A 67 7.51 -10.13 0.84
C GLN A 67 8.86 -9.54 1.26
N PHE A 68 9.43 -8.64 0.45
CA PHE A 68 10.70 -7.98 0.77
C PHE A 68 10.59 -7.10 2.02
N PHE A 69 9.46 -6.44 2.26
CA PHE A 69 9.33 -5.51 3.40
C PHE A 69 8.37 -5.98 4.48
N GLY A 70 7.29 -6.67 4.14
CA GLY A 70 6.31 -7.20 5.09
C GLY A 70 6.81 -8.41 5.89
N CYS A 71 7.86 -9.10 5.44
CA CYS A 71 8.46 -10.20 6.20
C CYS A 71 9.80 -9.84 6.88
N PHE A 72 10.52 -8.82 6.39
CA PHE A 72 11.74 -8.33 7.03
C PHE A 72 11.48 -7.21 8.04
N ILE A 73 10.54 -6.32 7.74
CA ILE A 73 10.17 -5.21 8.60
C ILE A 73 8.82 -5.56 9.20
N SER A 74 8.82 -5.96 10.47
CA SER A 74 7.58 -6.16 11.23
C SER A 74 7.11 -4.84 11.79
N MET A 75 5.82 -4.55 11.65
CA MET A 75 5.18 -3.45 12.37
C MET A 75 5.23 -3.72 13.86
N GLN A 76 5.52 -2.70 14.66
CA GLN A 76 5.43 -2.79 16.12
C GLN A 76 3.97 -2.60 16.57
N ASN A 77 3.32 -1.58 16.02
CA ASN A 77 1.92 -1.26 16.32
C ASN A 77 1.07 -1.28 15.04
N TRP A 78 -0.24 -1.48 15.21
CA TRP A 78 -1.20 -1.41 14.09
C TRP A 78 -1.25 -0.04 13.41
N SER A 79 -0.94 1.03 14.14
CA SER A 79 -0.78 2.38 13.60
C SER A 79 0.31 2.48 12.54
N ASP A 80 1.31 1.59 12.55
CA ASP A 80 2.46 1.65 11.63
C ASP A 80 2.20 0.89 10.32
N MET A 81 0.95 0.46 10.07
CA MET A 81 0.61 -0.35 8.90
C MET A 81 0.89 0.37 7.58
N TRP A 82 0.73 1.69 7.59
CA TRP A 82 1.01 2.54 6.44
C TRP A 82 2.47 2.43 5.98
N LEU A 83 3.41 2.12 6.86
CA LEU A 83 4.84 2.05 6.52
C LEU A 83 5.12 0.86 5.60
N ASN A 84 4.70 -0.33 6.03
CA ASN A 84 4.92 -1.57 5.26
C ASN A 84 4.16 -1.56 3.93
N LYS A 85 2.90 -1.10 3.94
CA LYS A 85 2.09 -1.01 2.72
C LYS A 85 2.57 0.13 1.80
N GLY A 86 2.97 1.27 2.36
CA GLY A 86 3.48 2.41 1.60
C GLY A 86 4.80 2.11 0.87
N ILE A 87 5.78 1.51 1.56
CA ILE A 87 7.08 1.18 0.96
C ILE A 87 6.92 0.12 -0.15
N SER A 88 6.14 -0.93 0.10
CA SER A 88 5.89 -1.97 -0.90
C SER A 88 5.18 -1.41 -2.13
N GLN A 89 4.17 -0.55 -1.95
CA GLN A 89 3.45 0.10 -3.04
C GLN A 89 4.31 1.08 -3.83
N TYR A 90 5.21 1.81 -3.15
CA TYR A 90 6.20 2.65 -3.81
C TYR A 90 7.15 1.84 -4.72
N LEU A 91 7.66 0.71 -4.23
CA LEU A 91 8.52 -0.19 -5.01
C LEU A 91 7.79 -0.81 -6.19
N CYS A 92 6.52 -1.21 -6.01
CA CYS A 92 5.68 -1.63 -7.13
C CYS A 92 5.53 -0.50 -8.16
N GLY A 93 5.37 0.75 -7.72
CA GLY A 93 5.35 1.91 -8.60
C GLY A 93 6.63 2.11 -9.40
N LEU A 94 7.80 1.96 -8.77
CA LEU A 94 9.08 2.00 -9.47
C LEU A 94 9.21 0.89 -10.52
N TYR A 95 8.77 -0.32 -10.18
CA TYR A 95 8.73 -1.45 -11.12
C TYR A 95 7.79 -1.18 -12.30
N CYS A 96 6.60 -0.64 -12.05
CA CYS A 96 5.63 -0.28 -13.09
C CYS A 96 6.18 0.82 -14.00
N LYS A 97 6.80 1.86 -13.43
CA LYS A 97 7.46 2.93 -14.21
C LYS A 97 8.54 2.39 -15.15
N LYS A 98 9.33 1.41 -14.69
CA LYS A 98 10.39 0.78 -15.50
C LYS A 98 9.82 -0.18 -16.56
N SER A 99 8.76 -0.93 -16.24
CA SER A 99 8.24 -2.02 -17.09
C SER A 99 7.14 -1.58 -18.06
N PHE A 100 6.25 -0.69 -17.64
CA PHE A 100 5.08 -0.23 -18.39
C PHE A 100 5.23 1.20 -18.92
N GLY A 101 6.26 1.91 -18.46
CA GLY A 101 6.61 3.24 -18.93
C GLY A 101 6.10 4.36 -18.02
N ASN A 102 6.63 5.56 -18.25
CA ASN A 102 6.41 6.70 -17.35
C ASN A 102 4.98 7.27 -17.45
N ASN A 103 4.33 7.17 -18.61
CA ASN A 103 3.00 7.76 -18.80
C ASN A 103 1.92 7.00 -18.03
N GLU A 104 1.96 5.66 -18.08
CA GLU A 104 1.07 4.80 -17.30
C GLU A 104 1.26 5.05 -15.80
N TYR A 105 2.51 5.12 -15.34
CA TYR A 105 2.80 5.41 -13.94
C TYR A 105 2.24 6.78 -13.50
N ARG A 106 2.40 7.82 -14.33
CA ARG A 106 1.85 9.16 -14.04
C ARG A 106 0.32 9.16 -13.99
N GLN A 107 -0.32 8.46 -14.92
CA GLN A 107 -1.77 8.30 -14.92
C GLN A 107 -2.23 7.58 -13.65
N TRP A 108 -1.54 6.52 -13.24
CA TRP A 108 -1.87 5.76 -12.03
C TRP A 108 -1.75 6.61 -10.77
N VAL A 109 -0.67 7.39 -10.64
CA VAL A 109 -0.50 8.33 -9.52
C VAL A 109 -1.60 9.39 -9.52
N GLN A 110 -1.93 9.96 -10.68
CA GLN A 110 -3.00 10.95 -10.79
C GLN A 110 -4.37 10.36 -10.42
N SER A 111 -4.69 9.15 -10.89
CA SER A 111 -5.94 8.46 -10.56
C SER A 111 -6.05 8.21 -9.06
N THR A 112 -4.97 7.70 -8.46
CA THR A 112 -4.93 7.44 -7.00
C THR A 112 -5.12 8.73 -6.20
N LEU A 113 -4.53 9.83 -6.65
CA LEU A 113 -4.72 11.14 -6.02
C LEU A 113 -6.17 11.61 -6.10
N LEU A 114 -6.83 11.44 -7.25
CA LEU A 114 -8.24 11.81 -7.41
C LEU A 114 -9.15 10.97 -6.51
N ASP A 115 -8.86 9.68 -6.36
CA ASP A 115 -9.60 8.79 -5.47
C ASP A 115 -9.45 9.23 -4.00
N VAL A 116 -8.25 9.65 -3.60
CA VAL A 116 -7.97 10.22 -2.27
C VAL A 116 -8.73 11.53 -2.05
N VAL A 117 -8.69 12.47 -3.00
CA VAL A 117 -9.41 13.74 -2.90
C VAL A 117 -10.91 13.50 -2.75
N LYS A 118 -11.47 12.60 -3.56
CA LYS A 118 -12.88 12.22 -3.47
C LYS A 118 -13.24 11.66 -2.09
N TYR A 119 -12.39 10.79 -1.55
CA TYR A 119 -12.58 10.24 -0.20
C TYR A 119 -12.53 11.34 0.86
N GLU A 120 -11.58 12.28 0.75
CA GLU A 120 -11.45 13.39 1.70
C GLU A 120 -12.63 14.36 1.66
N GLU A 121 -13.23 14.58 0.48
CA GLU A 121 -14.44 15.38 0.32
C GLU A 121 -15.67 14.71 0.98
N GLU A 122 -15.79 13.38 0.90
CA GLU A 122 -16.93 12.63 1.43
C GLU A 122 -16.83 12.35 2.94
N PHE A 123 -15.63 12.00 3.43
CA PHE A 123 -15.43 11.47 4.80
C PHE A 123 -14.49 12.30 5.67
N GLY A 124 -13.81 13.32 5.11
CA GLY A 124 -12.81 14.13 5.80
C GLY A 124 -11.38 13.58 5.70
N GLY A 125 -10.44 14.21 6.41
CA GLY A 125 -9.00 13.94 6.27
C GLY A 125 -8.60 12.50 6.64
N ILE A 126 -7.62 11.96 5.90
CA ILE A 126 -7.09 10.61 6.12
C ILE A 126 -6.26 10.56 7.42
N VAL A 127 -6.64 9.69 8.35
CA VAL A 127 -5.88 9.41 9.56
C VAL A 127 -4.86 8.31 9.27
N LEU A 128 -3.58 8.69 9.18
CA LEU A 128 -2.48 7.74 8.95
C LEU A 128 -2.01 7.05 10.25
N ASP A 129 -2.13 7.75 11.39
CA ASP A 129 -1.80 7.23 12.71
C ASP A 129 -2.96 7.50 13.66
N SER A 130 -3.75 6.47 13.96
CA SER A 130 -4.86 6.56 14.91
C SER A 130 -4.41 6.76 16.37
N SER A 131 -3.11 6.69 16.64
CA SER A 131 -2.51 6.98 17.94
C SER A 131 -2.16 8.46 18.14
N GLN A 132 -2.32 9.31 17.10
CA GLN A 132 -2.25 10.77 17.22
C GLN A 132 -3.60 11.44 16.90
N PRO A 133 -3.93 12.57 17.58
CA PRO A 133 -5.11 13.33 17.23
C PRO A 133 -4.98 13.81 15.77
N PRO A 134 -6.08 13.87 15.01
CA PRO A 134 -6.05 14.29 13.61
C PRO A 134 -5.38 15.67 13.50
N ALA A 135 -4.56 15.83 12.45
CA ALA A 135 -3.83 17.07 12.22
C ALA A 135 -4.84 18.24 12.15
N PRO A 136 -4.58 19.37 12.84
CA PRO A 136 -5.46 20.52 12.75
C PRO A 136 -5.56 20.99 11.29
N LEU A 137 -6.77 21.33 10.87
CA LEU A 137 -7.04 21.82 9.51
C LEU A 137 -6.06 22.94 9.16
N PRO A 138 -5.53 23.01 7.92
CA PRO A 138 -4.62 24.07 7.51
C PRO A 138 -5.36 25.40 7.54
N VAL A 139 -5.18 26.15 8.63
CA VAL A 139 -5.75 27.49 8.78
C VAL A 139 -4.86 28.45 7.98
N GLY A 140 -5.41 29.06 6.94
CA GLY A 140 -4.75 30.15 6.21
C GLY A 140 -4.23 31.18 7.21
N GLY A 141 -2.94 31.49 7.15
CA GLY A 141 -2.24 32.21 8.20
C GLY A 141 -2.75 33.64 8.36
N SER A 142 -3.65 33.89 9.32
CA SER A 142 -3.82 35.18 9.99
C SER A 142 -4.89 35.16 11.11
N THR A 143 -4.87 34.20 12.03
CA THR A 143 -5.66 34.33 13.28
C THR A 143 -4.95 33.66 14.45
N PRO A 144 -4.75 34.36 15.58
CA PRO A 144 -4.12 33.78 16.76
C PRO A 144 -5.00 32.68 17.37
N GLN A 145 -4.39 31.53 17.66
CA GLN A 145 -5.03 30.38 18.28
C GLN A 145 -5.69 30.77 19.60
N THR A 146 -7.01 30.67 19.66
CA THR A 146 -7.74 30.54 20.93
C THR A 146 -7.91 29.05 21.18
N THR A 147 -7.26 28.55 22.23
CA THR A 147 -7.34 27.15 22.67
C THR A 147 -8.74 26.88 23.23
N GLN A 148 -9.71 26.59 22.37
CA GLN A 148 -10.95 25.97 22.81
C GLN A 148 -10.73 24.47 22.89
N LYS A 149 -10.65 23.96 24.12
CA LYS A 149 -10.79 22.52 24.41
C LYS A 149 -12.20 22.11 24.02
N THR A 150 -12.38 21.69 22.78
CA THR A 150 -13.54 20.88 22.41
C THR A 150 -13.36 19.56 23.15
N THR A 151 -14.22 19.34 24.14
CA THR A 151 -14.27 18.09 24.88
C THR A 151 -14.97 17.09 23.96
N GLU A 152 -14.24 16.55 22.99
CA GLU A 152 -14.73 15.39 22.24
C GLU A 152 -14.57 14.16 23.11
N GLU A 153 -15.69 13.46 23.30
CA GLU A 153 -15.76 12.25 24.10
C GLU A 153 -14.74 11.23 23.58
N LYS A 154 -13.83 10.85 24.48
CA LYS A 154 -12.85 9.78 24.37
C LYS A 154 -13.33 8.62 23.49
N PHE A 155 -12.91 8.62 22.23
CA PHE A 155 -12.71 7.39 21.46
C PHE A 155 -11.24 7.30 21.04
N TYR A 156 -10.37 7.27 22.05
CA TYR A 156 -9.02 6.78 21.86
C TYR A 156 -8.97 5.35 22.38
N PHE A 157 -8.73 4.40 21.49
CA PHE A 157 -8.29 3.08 21.92
C PHE A 157 -6.93 3.25 22.57
N SER A 158 -6.93 3.34 23.91
CA SER A 158 -5.71 3.37 24.69
C SER A 158 -5.08 1.99 24.63
N ILE A 159 -4.12 1.80 23.72
CA ILE A 159 -3.24 0.63 23.77
C ILE A 159 -2.13 0.93 24.79
N ARG A 160 -2.51 1.02 26.06
CA ARG A 160 -1.56 0.79 27.15
C ARG A 160 -1.54 -0.71 27.41
N ASN A 161 -0.52 -1.34 26.82
CA ASN A 161 -0.09 -2.72 27.08
C ASN A 161 -1.12 -3.81 26.80
N LEU A 162 -1.01 -4.43 25.62
CA LEU A 162 -1.06 -5.88 25.47
C LEU A 162 0.08 -6.33 24.57
#